data_AF-A0A959K4U2-F1
#
_entry.id   AF-A0A959K4U2-F1
#
_cell.length_a   1.000
_cell.length_b   1.000
_cell.length_c   1.000
_cell.angle_alpha   90.00
_cell.angle_beta   90.00
_cell.angle_gamma   90.00
#
_symmetry.space_group_name_H-M   'P 1'
#
loop_
_entity.id
_entity.type
_entity.pdbx_description
1 polymer ?
#
loop_
_entity_poly.entity_id
_entity_poly.type
_entity_poly.pdbx_seq_one_letter_code
_entity_poly.pdbx_strand_id
1 'polypeptide(L)'
;MNRRSFLRSGSVFSLPIALGGVNLGVMASSKLNYLLQDETDRVFVLIQQNGGNDGLNMVIPIDQYSVLSTLRSNILIPDNQTLNLTNETAFHPSMSGLKALYDEEVITIIQNVGYENQNRSHFRSTDIWNTGSNAGEVLTTGWIGRYLDTQHFGYPEGYPNENYPHPIAITLGPSVSETCQGLAANFSLAINDPASLLSIPGTTGGTLPDLPYGDELGFLRQVIQQTNVYSEVLKDVSTKGTNISDLYPEPGQNSLADQLKIVAQLISGGLQTRIYIVNINGFDTHANQVDQNDVLAGDHANLLSNLSEAVLAFMDDLRKQSLDHRVIGATRSEFGRQIASNGSFGTDHGDAAPLIVFGSCVNAGIIGENPQIATNLEPQTGVPVQIDFKNVFGSILMDWFGAAENDIQSLFAHDFEYLPIITACNTTTAVDQFSNFKIYQFKPYPNPFFERINASFSSPGKHIRLSL
;
A
#
# COMPACT_ATOMS: atom_id res chain seq x y z
N MET A 1 28.75 -14.55 -0.22
CA MET A 1 28.41 -15.88 0.35
C MET A 1 29.39 -16.26 1.46
N ASN A 2 29.01 -16.04 2.73
CA ASN A 2 29.93 -16.18 3.86
C ASN A 2 29.90 -17.63 4.40
N ARG A 3 31.05 -18.33 4.39
CA ARG A 3 31.19 -19.76 4.73
C ARG A 3 30.69 -20.14 6.14
N ARG A 4 30.52 -19.16 7.04
CA ARG A 4 30.02 -19.36 8.40
C ARG A 4 28.50 -19.58 8.50
N SER A 5 27.71 -19.08 7.54
CA SER A 5 26.24 -19.28 7.54
C SER A 5 25.88 -20.73 7.19
N PHE A 6 26.60 -21.33 6.23
CA PHE A 6 26.38 -22.70 5.77
C PHE A 6 26.58 -23.77 6.88
N LEU A 7 27.47 -23.52 7.84
CA LEU A 7 27.80 -24.50 8.88
C LEU A 7 26.93 -24.40 10.14
N ARG A 8 26.17 -23.31 10.35
CA ARG A 8 25.21 -23.21 11.46
C ARG A 8 23.89 -23.93 11.20
N SER A 9 23.58 -24.24 9.94
CA SER A 9 22.37 -24.97 9.52
C SER A 9 22.57 -26.49 9.43
N GLY A 10 23.80 -26.98 9.62
CA GLY A 10 24.20 -28.36 9.36
C GLY A 10 24.26 -29.24 10.61
N SER A 11 23.17 -29.39 11.37
CA SER A 11 23.12 -30.43 12.42
C SER A 11 21.70 -30.78 12.88
N VAL A 12 20.81 -31.19 11.97
CA VAL A 12 19.74 -32.16 12.27
C VAL A 12 19.47 -33.00 11.01
N PHE A 13 20.35 -33.97 10.73
CA PHE A 13 19.97 -35.13 9.91
C PHE A 13 19.39 -36.17 10.86
N SER A 14 18.08 -36.14 11.10
CA SER A 14 17.36 -37.27 11.69
C SER A 14 16.98 -38.24 10.58
N LEU A 15 17.63 -39.40 10.53
CA LEU A 15 17.17 -40.54 9.74
C LEU A 15 15.78 -40.99 10.21
N PRO A 16 14.85 -41.35 9.31
CA PRO A 16 13.54 -41.86 9.70
C PRO A 16 13.66 -43.32 10.17
N ILE A 17 13.41 -43.57 11.46
CA ILE A 17 13.07 -44.90 11.95
C ILE A 17 11.58 -45.11 11.67
N ALA A 18 11.26 -46.02 10.75
CA ALA A 18 9.90 -46.40 10.41
C ALA A 18 9.33 -47.35 11.49
N LEU A 19 8.40 -46.85 12.29
CA LEU A 19 7.48 -47.65 13.11
C LEU A 19 6.08 -47.02 12.99
N GLY A 20 5.15 -47.71 12.32
CA GLY A 20 3.72 -47.43 12.47
C GLY A 20 3.00 -46.63 11.38
N GLY A 21 3.41 -46.69 10.11
CA GLY A 21 2.46 -46.54 8.98
C GLY A 21 1.84 -45.16 8.72
N VAL A 22 2.44 -44.05 9.16
CA VAL A 22 2.00 -42.69 8.76
C VAL A 22 3.03 -42.09 7.81
N ASN A 23 2.62 -41.84 6.56
CA ASN A 23 3.42 -41.13 5.56
C ASN A 23 3.35 -39.62 5.84
N LEU A 24 4.39 -39.06 6.47
CA LEU A 24 4.61 -37.61 6.52
C LEU A 24 5.36 -37.19 5.26
N GLY A 25 4.61 -36.95 4.18
CA GLY A 25 5.11 -36.36 2.96
C GLY A 25 4.96 -34.84 2.97
N VAL A 26 6.04 -34.14 2.59
CA VAL A 26 6.07 -32.73 2.15
C VAL A 26 6.07 -31.67 3.25
N MET A 27 7.21 -31.47 3.91
CA MET A 27 7.56 -30.19 4.57
C MET A 27 9.02 -29.77 4.29
N ALA A 28 9.54 -30.10 3.11
CA ALA A 28 10.91 -29.74 2.73
C ALA A 28 11.00 -28.72 1.57
N SER A 29 9.89 -28.37 0.90
CA SER A 29 9.90 -27.42 -0.22
C SER A 29 9.76 -25.96 0.21
N SER A 30 9.04 -25.65 1.29
CA SER A 30 8.84 -24.25 1.74
C SER A 30 10.12 -23.61 2.28
N LYS A 31 10.95 -24.36 3.00
CA LYS A 31 12.24 -23.85 3.52
C LYS A 31 13.32 -23.70 2.46
N LEU A 32 13.23 -24.45 1.35
CA LEU A 32 14.19 -24.34 0.26
C LEU A 32 13.92 -23.09 -0.61
N ASN A 33 12.65 -22.69 -0.77
CA ASN A 33 12.29 -21.42 -1.39
C ASN A 33 12.68 -20.21 -0.53
N TYR A 34 12.63 -20.33 0.80
CA TYR A 34 13.13 -19.30 1.72
C TYR A 34 14.67 -19.13 1.67
N LEU A 35 15.39 -20.15 1.21
CA LEU A 35 16.85 -20.11 1.02
C LEU A 35 17.27 -19.64 -0.38
N LEU A 36 16.30 -19.38 -1.27
CA LEU A 36 16.50 -18.98 -2.67
C LEU A 36 15.80 -17.66 -3.03
N GLN A 37 15.16 -16.98 -2.08
CA GLN A 37 14.79 -15.58 -2.29
C GLN A 37 16.08 -14.76 -2.22
N ASP A 38 16.53 -14.28 -3.38
CA ASP A 38 17.28 -13.02 -3.45
C ASP A 38 16.61 -12.04 -2.49
N GLU A 39 17.40 -11.33 -1.66
CA GLU A 39 16.88 -10.31 -0.76
C GLU A 39 15.91 -9.41 -1.54
N THR A 40 14.60 -9.58 -1.33
CA THR A 40 13.62 -8.84 -2.13
C THR A 40 13.62 -7.41 -1.62
N ASP A 41 14.35 -6.56 -2.33
CA ASP A 41 14.54 -5.13 -2.10
C ASP A 41 13.29 -4.30 -2.41
N ARG A 42 12.13 -4.87 -2.07
CA ARG A 42 10.78 -4.38 -2.37
C ARG A 42 10.31 -3.44 -1.27
N VAL A 43 9.82 -2.29 -1.72
CA VAL A 43 9.36 -1.18 -0.91
C VAL A 43 7.87 -0.97 -1.12
N PHE A 44 7.15 -0.74 -0.03
CA PHE A 44 5.75 -0.33 -0.03
C PHE A 44 5.59 1.06 0.55
N VAL A 45 4.90 1.94 -0.19
CA VAL A 45 4.60 3.31 0.23
C VAL A 45 3.09 3.47 0.44
N LEU A 46 2.67 3.70 1.68
CA LEU A 46 1.27 3.92 2.03
C LEU A 46 0.99 5.40 2.19
N ILE A 47 0.14 5.96 1.31
CA ILE A 47 -0.31 7.35 1.37
C ILE A 47 -1.64 7.41 2.13
N GLN A 48 -1.65 8.10 3.27
CA GLN A 48 -2.85 8.33 4.06
C GLN A 48 -3.52 9.65 3.67
N GLN A 49 -4.74 9.58 3.16
CA GLN A 49 -5.61 10.71 2.87
C GLN A 49 -6.51 10.97 4.08
N ASN A 50 -6.00 11.74 5.03
CA ASN A 50 -6.65 11.92 6.32
C ASN A 50 -7.84 12.87 6.18
N GLY A 51 -9.01 12.38 6.59
CA GLY A 51 -10.23 13.14 6.67
C GLY A 51 -11.40 12.52 5.92
N GLY A 52 -11.30 11.36 5.25
CA GLY A 52 -12.43 10.81 4.50
C GLY A 52 -12.57 11.40 3.10
N ASN A 53 -11.76 10.95 2.14
CA ASN A 53 -11.78 11.46 0.77
C ASN A 53 -13.12 11.19 0.05
N ASP A 54 -13.65 12.20 -0.64
CA ASP A 54 -14.82 12.07 -1.52
C ASP A 54 -14.49 11.30 -2.79
N GLY A 55 -14.65 9.98 -2.70
CA GLY A 55 -14.38 9.04 -3.77
C GLY A 55 -15.16 9.29 -5.07
N LEU A 56 -16.40 9.77 -4.97
CA LEU A 56 -17.26 10.02 -6.13
C LEU A 56 -16.87 11.30 -6.89
N ASN A 57 -16.14 12.21 -6.23
CA ASN A 57 -15.56 13.38 -6.87
C ASN A 57 -14.11 13.14 -7.32
N MET A 58 -13.43 12.11 -6.78
CA MET A 58 -12.09 11.70 -7.20
C MET A 58 -12.13 10.80 -8.45
N VAL A 59 -12.92 9.72 -8.39
CA VAL A 59 -13.16 8.74 -9.46
C VAL A 59 -14.65 8.77 -9.76
N ILE A 60 -15.01 9.52 -10.79
CA ILE A 60 -16.39 9.89 -11.11
C ILE A 60 -17.02 8.74 -11.93
N PRO A 61 -18.13 8.14 -11.47
CA PRO A 61 -18.88 7.15 -12.25
C PRO A 61 -19.77 7.88 -13.27
N ILE A 62 -19.25 8.02 -14.49
CA ILE A 62 -19.91 8.69 -15.61
C ILE A 62 -21.22 7.98 -15.99
N ASP A 63 -21.27 6.66 -15.84
CA ASP A 63 -22.49 5.87 -16.05
C ASP A 63 -23.61 6.20 -15.04
N GLN A 64 -23.26 6.80 -13.89
CA GLN A 64 -24.20 7.26 -12.86
C GLN A 64 -24.43 8.78 -12.86
N TYR A 65 -23.86 9.51 -13.83
CA TYR A 65 -23.80 10.98 -13.81
C TYR A 65 -25.19 11.62 -13.69
N SER A 66 -26.19 11.09 -14.38
CA SER A 66 -27.56 11.62 -14.32
C SER A 66 -28.13 11.57 -12.90
N VAL A 67 -27.86 10.52 -12.12
CA VAL A 67 -28.34 10.41 -10.74
C VAL A 67 -27.52 11.29 -9.81
N LEU A 68 -26.19 11.35 -10.00
CA LEU A 68 -25.34 12.25 -9.24
C LEU A 68 -25.71 13.72 -9.43
N SER A 69 -26.10 14.12 -10.65
CA SER A 69 -26.52 15.49 -10.94
C SER A 69 -27.78 15.93 -10.19
N THR A 70 -28.59 15.01 -9.67
CA THR A 70 -29.73 15.36 -8.82
C THR A 70 -29.38 15.37 -7.34
N LEU A 71 -28.43 14.54 -6.93
CA LEU A 71 -28.05 14.33 -5.52
C LEU A 71 -26.94 15.26 -5.03
N ARG A 72 -26.08 15.74 -5.94
CA ARG A 72 -24.86 16.49 -5.60
C ARG A 72 -24.45 17.55 -6.61
N SER A 73 -25.44 18.21 -7.23
CA SER A 73 -25.24 19.19 -8.32
C SER A 73 -24.35 20.38 -7.96
N ASN A 74 -24.28 20.76 -6.68
CA ASN A 74 -23.50 21.90 -6.20
C ASN A 74 -22.00 21.59 -6.03
N ILE A 75 -21.59 20.32 -6.16
CA ILE A 75 -20.18 19.89 -6.05
C ILE A 75 -19.73 18.98 -7.19
N LEU A 76 -20.66 18.50 -8.03
CA LEU A 76 -20.36 17.57 -9.12
C LEU A 76 -19.59 18.26 -10.24
N ILE A 77 -18.48 17.64 -10.65
CA ILE A 77 -17.69 18.10 -11.80
C ILE A 77 -18.49 17.91 -13.10
N PRO A 78 -18.55 18.93 -13.99
CA PRO A 78 -19.15 18.80 -15.30
C PRO A 78 -18.53 17.65 -16.11
N ASP A 79 -19.35 16.73 -16.61
CA ASP A 79 -18.94 15.54 -17.39
C ASP A 79 -17.87 15.87 -18.46
N ASN A 80 -18.10 16.93 -19.25
CA ASN A 80 -17.21 17.39 -20.31
C ASN A 80 -15.89 18.03 -19.84
N GLN A 81 -15.67 18.15 -18.54
CA GLN A 81 -14.45 18.66 -17.92
C GLN A 81 -13.72 17.59 -17.09
N THR A 82 -14.21 16.35 -17.09
CA THR A 82 -13.56 15.22 -16.44
C THR A 82 -12.41 14.66 -17.27
N LEU A 83 -11.54 13.85 -16.65
CA LEU A 83 -10.46 13.13 -17.33
C LEU A 83 -10.86 11.67 -17.57
N ASN A 84 -11.43 11.38 -18.74
CA ASN A 84 -11.97 10.05 -19.07
C ASN A 84 -10.94 8.93 -18.94
N LEU A 85 -11.26 7.89 -18.18
CA LEU A 85 -10.49 6.65 -18.05
C LEU A 85 -11.08 5.54 -18.92
N THR A 86 -12.40 5.38 -18.83
CA THR A 86 -13.21 4.47 -19.63
C THR A 86 -14.46 5.21 -20.14
N ASN A 87 -15.39 4.50 -20.76
CA ASN A 87 -16.70 5.07 -21.11
C ASN A 87 -17.60 5.29 -19.87
N GLU A 88 -17.23 4.70 -18.73
CA GLU A 88 -18.05 4.65 -17.52
C GLU A 88 -17.40 5.38 -16.34
N THR A 89 -16.10 5.68 -16.42
CA THR A 89 -15.34 6.21 -15.29
C THR A 89 -14.37 7.29 -15.75
N ALA A 90 -14.25 8.36 -14.97
CA ALA A 90 -13.30 9.44 -15.20
C ALA A 90 -12.63 9.89 -13.90
N PHE A 91 -11.44 10.50 -13.99
CA PHE A 91 -10.84 11.21 -12.86
C PHE A 91 -11.33 12.66 -12.80
N HIS A 92 -11.21 13.25 -11.61
CA HIS A 92 -11.29 14.70 -11.40
C HIS A 92 -10.28 15.46 -12.30
N PRO A 93 -10.62 16.65 -12.84
CA PRO A 93 -9.73 17.45 -13.71
C PRO A 93 -8.36 17.79 -13.10
N SER A 94 -8.30 18.04 -11.79
CA SER A 94 -7.05 18.30 -11.08
C SER A 94 -6.09 17.10 -10.99
N MET A 95 -6.51 15.91 -11.42
CA MET A 95 -5.71 14.68 -11.33
C MET A 95 -4.96 14.34 -12.62
N SER A 96 -4.51 15.35 -13.37
CA SER A 96 -3.85 15.17 -14.67
C SER A 96 -2.58 14.31 -14.61
N GLY A 97 -1.82 14.38 -13.52
CA GLY A 97 -0.65 13.53 -13.28
C GLY A 97 -0.99 12.06 -13.05
N LEU A 98 -2.02 11.77 -12.25
CA LEU A 98 -2.52 10.39 -12.09
C LEU A 98 -3.15 9.87 -13.37
N LYS A 99 -3.80 10.74 -14.17
CA LYS A 99 -4.28 10.38 -15.50
C LYS A 99 -3.12 9.97 -16.43
N ALA A 100 -2.02 10.74 -16.44
CA ALA A 100 -0.84 10.39 -17.22
C ALA A 100 -0.27 9.02 -16.80
N LEU A 101 -0.17 8.76 -15.49
CA LEU A 101 0.27 7.46 -14.97
C LEU A 101 -0.69 6.32 -15.31
N TYR A 102 -2.00 6.58 -15.34
CA TYR A 102 -2.99 5.58 -15.78
C TYR A 102 -2.82 5.24 -17.26
N ASP A 103 -2.60 6.25 -18.11
CA ASP A 103 -2.33 6.06 -19.53
C ASP A 103 -1.01 5.33 -19.81
N GLU A 104 -0.07 5.39 -18.86
CA GLU A 104 1.18 4.64 -18.87
C GLU A 104 1.04 3.22 -18.29
N GLU A 105 -0.17 2.78 -17.94
CA GLU A 105 -0.45 1.45 -17.37
C GLU A 105 0.30 1.18 -16.05
N VAL A 106 0.50 2.21 -15.22
CA VAL A 106 1.13 2.08 -13.89
C VAL A 106 0.20 2.45 -12.73
N ILE A 107 -1.11 2.46 -12.99
CA ILE A 107 -2.19 2.69 -12.01
C ILE A 107 -3.21 1.55 -12.04
N THR A 108 -3.55 1.05 -10.85
CA THR A 108 -4.75 0.24 -10.60
C THR A 108 -5.71 1.03 -9.70
N ILE A 109 -6.95 1.18 -10.11
CA ILE A 109 -8.04 1.72 -9.28
C ILE A 109 -8.82 0.54 -8.73
N ILE A 110 -9.10 0.54 -7.43
CA ILE A 110 -9.93 -0.47 -6.79
C ILE A 110 -11.19 0.22 -6.28
N GLN A 111 -12.34 -0.16 -6.83
CA GLN A 111 -13.61 0.50 -6.53
C GLN A 111 -14.20 0.07 -5.19
N ASN A 112 -14.96 0.99 -4.58
CA ASN A 112 -15.84 0.71 -3.43
C ASN A 112 -15.14 -0.04 -2.27
N VAL A 113 -13.94 0.42 -1.91
CA VAL A 113 -13.15 -0.16 -0.83
C VAL A 113 -13.59 0.40 0.52
N GLY A 114 -13.81 -0.47 1.49
CA GLY A 114 -14.17 -0.11 2.86
C GLY A 114 -14.16 -1.32 3.78
N TYR A 115 -15.00 -1.33 4.81
CA TYR A 115 -15.21 -2.50 5.67
C TYR A 115 -16.67 -2.61 6.11
N GLU A 116 -17.08 -3.81 6.50
CA GLU A 116 -18.45 -4.05 6.95
C GLU A 116 -18.79 -3.24 8.22
N ASN A 117 -20.01 -2.72 8.30
CA ASN A 117 -20.49 -1.91 9.44
C ASN A 117 -19.60 -0.68 9.69
N GLN A 118 -19.38 0.13 8.64
CA GLN A 118 -18.55 1.33 8.70
C GLN A 118 -18.92 2.23 9.90
N ASN A 119 -17.90 2.62 10.67
CA ASN A 119 -18.12 3.38 11.91
C ASN A 119 -18.31 4.89 11.67
N ARG A 120 -17.60 5.44 10.66
CA ARG A 120 -17.60 6.86 10.27
C ARG A 120 -17.02 7.84 11.27
N SER A 121 -16.62 7.42 12.48
CA SER A 121 -15.79 8.27 13.36
C SER A 121 -14.35 8.31 12.86
N HIS A 122 -13.73 9.48 12.75
CA HIS A 122 -12.31 9.59 12.39
C HIS A 122 -11.42 8.72 13.28
N PHE A 123 -11.62 8.77 14.61
CA PHE A 123 -10.80 8.01 15.56
C PHE A 123 -10.94 6.51 15.34
N ARG A 124 -12.18 6.01 15.36
CA ARG A 124 -12.42 4.57 15.31
C ARG A 124 -12.19 3.99 13.91
N SER A 125 -12.51 4.73 12.85
CA SER A 125 -12.27 4.26 11.49
C SER A 125 -10.79 4.23 11.17
N THR A 126 -10.02 5.25 11.60
CA THR A 126 -8.55 5.24 11.48
C THR A 126 -7.94 4.05 12.22
N ASP A 127 -8.38 3.79 13.44
CA ASP A 127 -7.96 2.63 14.23
C ASP A 127 -8.26 1.29 13.51
N ILE A 128 -9.45 1.14 12.91
CA ILE A 128 -9.80 -0.03 12.10
C ILE A 128 -8.84 -0.20 10.90
N TRP A 129 -8.58 0.86 10.14
CA TRP A 129 -7.66 0.80 8.99
C TRP A 129 -6.19 0.56 9.41
N ASN A 130 -5.77 1.08 10.57
CA ASN A 130 -4.44 0.86 11.14
C ASN A 130 -4.26 -0.58 11.61
N THR A 131 -5.25 -1.11 12.32
CA THR A 131 -5.17 -2.41 12.97
C THR A 131 -5.62 -3.56 12.09
N GLY A 132 -6.44 -3.31 11.07
CA GLY A 132 -7.09 -4.36 10.29
C GLY A 132 -8.22 -5.06 11.05
N SER A 133 -8.76 -4.47 12.13
CA SER A 133 -9.78 -5.11 12.96
C SER A 133 -11.17 -5.07 12.35
N ASN A 134 -12.09 -5.90 12.85
CA ASN A 134 -13.51 -5.75 12.54
C ASN A 134 -14.10 -4.53 13.26
N ALA A 135 -15.21 -3.99 12.75
CA ALA A 135 -15.83 -2.77 13.30
C ALA A 135 -16.15 -2.85 14.80
N GLY A 136 -16.52 -4.04 15.28
CA GLY A 136 -16.81 -4.32 16.70
C GLY A 136 -15.60 -4.64 17.59
N GLU A 137 -14.38 -4.66 17.05
CA GLU A 137 -13.17 -5.12 17.75
C GLU A 137 -12.10 -4.05 17.85
N VAL A 138 -11.61 -3.78 19.05
CA VAL A 138 -10.47 -2.87 19.27
C VAL A 138 -9.21 -3.71 19.44
N LEU A 139 -8.21 -3.45 18.60
CA LEU A 139 -6.89 -4.08 18.68
C LEU A 139 -5.86 -3.03 19.07
N THR A 140 -4.77 -3.44 19.70
CA THR A 140 -3.68 -2.55 20.12
C THR A 140 -2.46 -2.62 19.20
N THR A 141 -2.55 -3.39 18.11
CA THR A 141 -1.45 -3.61 17.15
C THR A 141 -1.91 -3.33 15.74
N GLY A 142 -1.01 -2.79 14.93
CA GLY A 142 -1.20 -2.56 13.51
C GLY A 142 -1.02 -3.82 12.69
N TRP A 143 -1.69 -3.93 11.54
CA TRP A 143 -1.54 -5.11 10.69
C TRP A 143 -0.15 -5.21 10.05
N ILE A 144 0.52 -4.10 9.70
CA ILE A 144 1.93 -4.15 9.28
C ILE A 144 2.81 -4.54 10.47
N GLY A 145 2.54 -4.01 11.66
CA GLY A 145 3.29 -4.37 12.88
C GLY A 145 3.23 -5.86 13.18
N ARG A 146 2.03 -6.46 13.16
CA ARG A 146 1.84 -7.91 13.32
C ARG A 146 2.51 -8.72 12.21
N TYR A 147 2.47 -8.26 10.95
CA TYR A 147 3.23 -8.89 9.88
C TYR A 147 4.74 -8.85 10.17
N LEU A 148 5.29 -7.69 10.57
CA LEU A 148 6.70 -7.53 10.88
C LEU A 148 7.15 -8.32 12.13
N ASP A 149 6.27 -8.55 13.11
CA ASP A 149 6.56 -9.45 14.25
C ASP A 149 6.90 -10.87 13.77
N THR A 150 6.30 -11.34 12.68
CA THR A 150 6.61 -12.67 12.09
C THR A 150 7.97 -12.69 11.37
N GLN A 151 8.44 -11.53 10.89
CA GLN A 151 9.68 -11.39 10.13
C GLN A 151 10.88 -11.01 11.03
N HIS A 152 10.60 -10.34 12.15
CA HIS A 152 11.58 -9.76 13.06
C HIS A 152 11.33 -10.17 14.51
N PHE A 153 11.27 -11.49 14.74
CA PHE A 153 11.01 -12.04 16.07
C PHE A 153 11.97 -11.48 17.13
N GLY A 154 11.41 -10.98 18.23
CA GLY A 154 12.17 -10.40 19.33
C GLY A 154 12.49 -8.91 19.19
N TYR A 155 12.09 -8.24 18.10
CA TYR A 155 12.15 -6.78 18.02
C TYR A 155 11.43 -6.13 19.23
N PRO A 156 12.00 -5.10 19.87
CA PRO A 156 13.22 -4.37 19.48
C PRO A 156 14.53 -4.96 20.02
N GLU A 157 14.52 -6.05 20.79
CA GLU A 157 15.75 -6.61 21.39
C GLU A 157 16.78 -7.04 20.34
N GLY A 158 18.01 -6.55 20.48
CA GLY A 158 19.11 -6.87 19.57
C GLY A 158 19.04 -6.15 18.21
N TYR A 159 18.22 -5.10 18.07
CA TYR A 159 18.21 -4.23 16.89
C TYR A 159 18.88 -2.87 17.17
N PRO A 160 19.42 -2.18 16.15
CA PRO A 160 19.86 -2.76 14.87
C PRO A 160 20.95 -3.82 15.06
N ASN A 161 21.15 -4.67 14.05
CA ASN A 161 22.21 -5.70 14.04
C ASN A 161 22.80 -5.89 12.63
N GLU A 162 23.75 -6.82 12.49
CA GLU A 162 24.45 -7.09 11.22
C GLU A 162 23.52 -7.46 10.06
N ASN A 163 22.37 -8.11 10.33
CA ASN A 163 21.41 -8.50 9.30
C ASN A 163 20.36 -7.39 9.04
N TYR A 164 20.08 -6.56 10.05
CA TYR A 164 19.10 -5.49 9.98
C TYR A 164 19.71 -4.18 10.48
N PRO A 165 20.62 -3.56 9.69
CA PRO A 165 21.30 -2.33 10.10
C PRO A 165 20.43 -1.08 9.92
N HIS A 166 19.38 -1.15 9.10
CA HIS A 166 18.53 -0.03 8.71
C HIS A 166 17.17 -0.05 9.44
N PRO A 167 16.47 1.10 9.55
CA PRO A 167 15.10 1.12 10.04
C PRO A 167 14.20 0.20 9.23
N ILE A 168 13.34 -0.56 9.89
CA ILE A 168 12.44 -1.53 9.23
C ILE A 168 11.32 -0.79 8.47
N ALA A 169 10.73 0.21 9.13
CA ALA A 169 9.71 1.10 8.57
C ALA A 169 10.00 2.56 8.92
N ILE A 170 9.49 3.49 8.11
CA ILE A 170 9.57 4.93 8.35
C ILE A 170 8.20 5.56 8.17
N THR A 171 7.82 6.42 9.12
CA THR A 171 6.66 7.31 8.97
C THR A 171 7.17 8.73 8.76
N LEU A 172 6.75 9.37 7.66
CA LEU A 172 7.04 10.78 7.42
C LEU A 172 6.01 11.62 8.18
N GLY A 173 6.48 12.35 9.18
CA GLY A 173 5.65 13.13 10.08
C GLY A 173 6.17 13.15 11.53
N PRO A 174 5.45 13.85 12.42
CA PRO A 174 5.87 14.05 13.81
C PRO A 174 5.60 12.83 14.72
N SER A 175 4.96 11.78 14.23
CA SER A 175 4.53 10.64 15.05
C SER A 175 4.62 9.35 14.26
N VAL A 176 4.88 8.25 14.96
CA VAL A 176 4.89 6.90 14.38
C VAL A 176 3.48 6.50 13.97
N SER A 177 3.36 5.69 12.92
CA SER A 177 2.06 5.15 12.52
C SER A 177 1.70 3.92 13.35
N GLU A 178 0.47 3.89 13.87
CA GLU A 178 -0.09 2.72 14.55
C GLU A 178 -0.20 1.50 13.61
N THR A 179 -0.22 1.71 12.29
CA THR A 179 -0.18 0.61 11.32
C THR A 179 1.07 -0.27 11.50
N CYS A 180 2.18 0.32 11.95
CA CYS A 180 3.44 -0.35 12.23
C CYS A 180 3.62 -0.77 13.71
N GLN A 181 2.57 -0.66 14.54
CA GLN A 181 2.62 -1.06 15.94
C GLN A 181 2.65 -2.59 16.05
N GLY A 182 3.79 -3.16 16.46
CA GLY A 182 3.92 -4.58 16.79
C GLY A 182 3.49 -4.88 18.23
N LEU A 183 3.69 -6.12 18.66
CA LEU A 183 3.36 -6.57 20.01
C LEU A 183 4.18 -5.87 21.11
N ALA A 184 5.49 -5.71 20.88
CA ALA A 184 6.41 -5.16 21.87
C ALA A 184 6.75 -3.67 21.64
N ALA A 185 6.86 -3.25 20.38
CA ALA A 185 7.24 -1.88 20.02
C ALA A 185 6.72 -1.51 18.63
N ASN A 186 6.76 -0.21 18.31
CA ASN A 186 6.50 0.25 16.96
C ASN A 186 7.73 -0.01 16.08
N PHE A 187 7.50 -0.57 14.89
CA PHE A 187 8.55 -0.85 13.90
C PHE A 187 8.95 0.38 13.09
N SER A 188 8.14 1.43 13.11
CA SER A 188 8.40 2.64 12.34
C SER A 188 9.19 3.67 13.15
N LEU A 189 10.14 4.31 12.47
CA LEU A 189 10.79 5.53 12.93
C LEU A 189 10.07 6.74 12.33
N ALA A 190 9.69 7.72 13.16
CA ALA A 190 9.07 8.95 12.69
C ALA A 190 10.14 10.00 12.38
N ILE A 191 10.13 10.54 11.15
CA ILE A 191 11.05 11.61 10.73
C ILE A 191 10.30 12.65 9.90
N ASN A 192 10.69 13.92 10.00
CA ASN A 192 10.23 14.98 9.08
C ASN A 192 11.28 15.29 8.02
N ASP A 193 12.55 15.31 8.42
CA ASP A 193 13.69 15.62 7.56
C ASP A 193 14.89 14.77 8.01
N PRO A 194 15.43 13.88 7.16
CA PRO A 194 16.59 13.07 7.50
C PRO A 194 17.87 13.90 7.75
N ALA A 195 17.97 15.12 7.18
CA ALA A 195 19.13 15.99 7.38
C ALA A 195 19.14 16.66 8.76
N SER A 196 17.97 16.86 9.37
CA SER A 196 17.80 17.58 10.64
C SER A 196 17.70 16.68 11.88
N LEU A 197 18.00 15.38 11.76
CA LEU A 197 17.91 14.45 12.90
C LEU A 197 18.96 14.79 13.97
N LEU A 198 18.57 14.81 15.24
CA LEU A 198 19.47 15.08 16.36
C LEU A 198 19.56 13.85 17.26
N SER A 199 20.76 13.59 17.80
CA SER A 199 20.92 12.53 18.80
C SER A 199 20.12 12.87 20.05
N ILE A 200 19.30 11.93 20.50
CA ILE A 200 18.50 12.04 21.71
C ILE A 200 19.41 11.66 22.90
N PRO A 201 19.63 12.58 23.87
CA PRO A 201 20.39 12.28 25.09
C PRO A 201 19.63 11.31 26.00
N GLY A 202 20.34 10.59 26.87
CA GLY A 202 19.72 9.76 27.92
C GLY A 202 20.06 8.26 27.89
N THR A 203 20.98 7.83 27.02
CA THR A 203 21.40 6.43 26.91
C THR A 203 22.42 5.98 27.96
N THR A 204 23.06 6.91 28.67
CA THR A 204 24.19 6.61 29.57
C THR A 204 23.89 6.94 31.03
N GLY A 205 23.96 5.93 31.91
CA GLY A 205 24.12 6.13 33.35
C GLY A 205 23.37 5.11 34.24
N GLY A 206 24.07 4.53 35.22
CA GLY A 206 23.47 3.75 36.31
C GLY A 206 22.97 2.35 35.96
N THR A 207 23.03 1.45 36.94
CA THR A 207 22.41 0.12 36.88
C THR A 207 20.88 0.25 36.76
N LEU A 208 20.26 -0.57 35.93
CA LEU A 208 18.81 -0.68 35.93
C LEU A 208 18.35 -1.23 37.28
N PRO A 209 17.40 -0.58 37.96
CA PRO A 209 16.78 -1.08 39.18
C PRO A 209 16.07 -2.40 38.93
N ASP A 210 16.16 -3.36 39.85
CA ASP A 210 15.42 -4.63 39.80
C ASP A 210 13.98 -4.43 40.32
N LEU A 211 13.25 -3.54 39.64
CA LEU A 211 11.88 -3.12 39.91
C LEU A 211 11.18 -2.86 38.57
N PRO A 212 9.83 -2.90 38.48
CA PRO A 212 9.12 -2.67 37.21
C PRO A 212 9.58 -1.42 36.45
N TYR A 213 9.74 -0.29 37.16
CA TYR A 213 10.23 0.96 36.56
C TYR A 213 11.62 0.87 35.91
N GLY A 214 12.44 -0.10 36.33
CA GLY A 214 13.73 -0.41 35.72
C GLY A 214 13.58 -1.05 34.34
N ASP A 215 12.56 -1.88 34.13
CA ASP A 215 12.24 -2.47 32.83
C ASP A 215 11.75 -1.39 31.85
N GLU A 216 10.83 -0.52 32.28
CA GLU A 216 10.38 0.59 31.43
C GLU A 216 11.53 1.58 31.12
N LEU A 217 12.40 1.87 32.09
CA LEU A 217 13.59 2.68 31.87
C LEU A 217 14.58 2.00 30.90
N GLY A 218 14.74 0.69 31.00
CA GLY A 218 15.54 -0.12 30.09
C GLY A 218 15.03 -0.03 28.67
N PHE A 219 13.72 -0.21 28.48
CA PHE A 219 13.06 -0.06 27.19
C PHE A 219 13.24 1.35 26.60
N LEU A 220 13.02 2.40 27.38
CA LEU A 220 13.23 3.79 26.91
C LEU A 220 14.67 4.02 26.46
N ARG A 221 15.66 3.55 27.21
CA ARG A 221 17.08 3.65 26.83
C ARG A 221 17.38 2.89 25.54
N GLN A 222 16.81 1.71 25.38
CA GLN A 222 16.97 0.88 24.19
C GLN A 222 16.40 1.59 22.95
N VAL A 223 15.18 2.11 23.03
CA VAL A 223 14.54 2.83 21.91
C VAL A 223 15.33 4.10 21.56
N ILE A 224 15.83 4.85 22.55
CA ILE A 224 16.69 6.02 22.31
C ILE A 224 17.99 5.61 21.60
N GLN A 225 18.65 4.54 22.06
CA GLN A 225 19.89 4.06 21.44
C GLN A 225 19.65 3.65 19.98
N GLN A 226 18.58 2.90 19.71
CA GLN A 226 18.17 2.50 18.36
C GLN A 226 17.90 3.71 17.48
N THR A 227 17.12 4.66 17.98
CA THR A 227 16.77 5.90 17.27
C THR A 227 18.03 6.67 16.87
N ASN A 228 19.01 6.76 17.77
CA ASN A 228 20.28 7.44 17.47
C ASN A 228 21.08 6.73 16.38
N VAL A 229 21.21 5.40 16.44
CA VAL A 229 21.92 4.63 15.41
C VAL A 229 21.21 4.75 14.05
N TYR A 230 19.90 4.61 14.03
CA TYR A 230 19.11 4.79 12.81
C TYR A 230 19.19 6.21 12.26
N SER A 231 19.26 7.22 13.11
CA SER A 231 19.42 8.61 12.67
C SER A 231 20.76 8.85 11.97
N GLU A 232 21.83 8.17 12.40
CA GLU A 232 23.14 8.21 11.73
C GLU A 232 23.08 7.53 10.35
N VAL A 233 22.44 6.37 10.25
CA VAL A 233 22.20 5.67 8.98
C VAL A 233 21.41 6.55 8.02
N LEU A 234 20.33 7.18 8.48
CA LEU A 234 19.48 8.03 7.64
C LEU A 234 20.21 9.26 7.10
N LYS A 235 21.08 9.88 7.91
CA LYS A 235 21.93 10.98 7.45
C LYS A 235 22.93 10.52 6.40
N ASP A 236 23.61 9.40 6.62
CA ASP A 236 24.58 8.87 5.66
C ASP A 236 23.90 8.54 4.33
N VAL A 237 22.76 7.84 4.38
CA VAL A 237 22.00 7.46 3.20
C VAL A 237 21.40 8.67 2.48
N SER A 238 20.85 9.66 3.19
CA SER A 238 20.30 10.86 2.55
C SER A 238 21.35 11.69 1.82
N THR A 239 22.61 11.71 2.31
CA THR A 239 23.71 12.38 1.60
C THR A 239 24.17 11.65 0.34
N LYS A 240 23.95 10.34 0.25
CA LYS A 240 24.26 9.51 -0.92
C LYS A 240 23.13 9.51 -1.95
N GLY A 241 21.90 9.63 -1.47
CA GLY A 241 20.70 9.61 -2.29
C GLY A 241 20.52 10.88 -3.12
N THR A 242 19.83 10.73 -4.25
CA THR A 242 19.55 11.83 -5.17
C THR A 242 18.06 11.88 -5.54
N ASN A 243 17.60 13.06 -5.93
CA ASN A 243 16.38 13.25 -6.70
C ASN A 243 16.76 13.90 -8.03
N ILE A 244 16.20 13.42 -9.12
CA ILE A 244 16.51 13.85 -10.49
C ILE A 244 15.25 14.20 -11.31
N SER A 245 14.06 14.01 -10.75
CA SER A 245 12.84 14.56 -11.35
C SER A 245 12.77 16.08 -11.17
N ASP A 246 12.54 16.78 -12.29
CA ASP A 246 12.22 18.22 -12.32
C ASP A 246 10.72 18.49 -12.08
N LEU A 247 9.91 17.45 -11.81
CA LEU A 247 8.46 17.56 -11.62
C LEU A 247 8.05 17.82 -10.17
N TYR A 248 8.98 17.70 -9.21
CA TYR A 248 8.68 18.06 -7.83
C TYR A 248 8.40 19.56 -7.72
N PRO A 249 7.30 19.98 -7.08
CA PRO A 249 7.06 21.38 -6.74
C PRO A 249 8.17 21.97 -5.86
N GLU A 250 8.19 23.30 -5.75
CA GLU A 250 9.11 23.96 -4.83
C GLU A 250 8.81 23.55 -3.37
N PRO A 251 9.84 23.41 -2.51
CA PRO A 251 9.65 22.94 -1.14
C PRO A 251 8.58 23.74 -0.39
N GLY A 252 7.66 23.02 0.28
CA GLY A 252 6.57 23.60 1.06
C GLY A 252 5.31 23.97 0.26
N GLN A 253 5.32 23.88 -1.07
CA GLN A 253 4.10 24.07 -1.87
C GLN A 253 3.18 22.85 -1.82
N ASN A 254 3.76 21.65 -1.78
CA ASN A 254 3.04 20.39 -1.72
C ASN A 254 3.74 19.45 -0.73
N SER A 255 3.21 19.41 0.51
CA SER A 255 3.79 18.61 1.60
C SER A 255 3.87 17.12 1.30
N LEU A 256 2.94 16.57 0.49
CA LEU A 256 3.02 15.16 0.10
C LEU A 256 4.17 14.93 -0.90
N ALA A 257 4.38 15.85 -1.83
CA ALA A 257 5.51 15.80 -2.76
C ALA A 257 6.85 15.89 -2.01
N ASP A 258 6.94 16.77 -1.00
CA ASP A 258 8.12 16.87 -0.13
C ASP A 258 8.43 15.55 0.60
N GLN A 259 7.40 14.91 1.16
CA GLN A 259 7.54 13.60 1.82
C GLN A 259 7.98 12.50 0.83
N LEU A 260 7.34 12.41 -0.33
CA LEU A 260 7.70 11.41 -1.35
C LEU A 260 9.08 11.68 -1.96
N LYS A 261 9.52 12.93 -2.04
CA LYS A 261 10.88 13.30 -2.45
C LYS A 261 11.92 12.75 -1.47
N ILE A 262 11.67 12.85 -0.16
CA ILE A 262 12.49 12.21 0.88
C ILE A 262 12.51 10.69 0.71
N VAL A 263 11.34 10.06 0.48
CA VAL A 263 11.26 8.61 0.26
C VAL A 263 12.13 8.19 -0.93
N ALA A 264 12.00 8.86 -2.08
CA ALA A 264 12.80 8.58 -3.27
C ALA A 264 14.30 8.77 -3.01
N GLN A 265 14.69 9.83 -2.30
CA GLN A 265 16.07 10.09 -1.92
C GLN A 265 16.65 8.98 -1.04
N LEU A 266 15.89 8.51 -0.03
CA LEU A 266 16.34 7.46 0.87
C LEU A 266 16.50 6.12 0.13
N ILE A 267 15.56 5.76 -0.75
CA ILE A 267 15.66 4.55 -1.58
C ILE A 267 16.87 4.62 -2.50
N SER A 268 17.08 5.79 -3.14
CA SER A 268 18.21 6.07 -4.01
C SER A 268 19.55 5.94 -3.30
N GLY A 269 19.64 6.42 -2.06
CA GLY A 269 20.85 6.32 -1.24
C GLY A 269 21.15 4.91 -0.71
N GLY A 270 20.29 3.92 -1.01
CA GLY A 270 20.48 2.53 -0.62
C GLY A 270 19.86 2.15 0.72
N LEU A 271 18.86 2.91 1.21
CA LEU A 271 18.12 2.49 2.40
C LEU A 271 17.39 1.17 2.12
N GLN A 272 17.47 0.23 3.06
CA GLN A 272 16.82 -1.09 2.96
C GLN A 272 15.47 -1.12 3.72
N THR A 273 14.96 0.05 4.11
CA THR A 273 13.63 0.20 4.71
C THR A 273 12.57 -0.25 3.72
N ARG A 274 11.66 -1.11 4.16
CA ARG A 274 10.67 -1.75 3.27
C ARG A 274 9.31 -1.07 3.28
N ILE A 275 8.99 -0.34 4.35
CA ILE A 275 7.67 0.28 4.54
C ILE A 275 7.85 1.78 4.78
N TYR A 276 7.18 2.59 3.98
CA TYR A 276 7.07 4.03 4.17
C TYR A 276 5.61 4.42 4.32
N ILE A 277 5.33 5.30 5.28
CA ILE A 277 4.00 5.85 5.50
C ILE A 277 4.11 7.36 5.36
N VAL A 278 3.31 7.93 4.45
CA VAL A 278 3.25 9.38 4.18
C VAL A 278 1.82 9.86 4.31
N ASN A 279 1.64 11.14 4.56
CA ASN A 279 0.34 11.71 4.93
C ASN A 279 -0.01 12.93 4.07
N ILE A 280 -1.27 13.01 3.67
CA ILE A 280 -1.91 14.22 3.16
C ILE A 280 -3.19 14.47 3.97
N ASN A 281 -3.25 15.63 4.61
CA ASN A 281 -4.37 16.04 5.46
C ASN A 281 -5.31 16.98 4.71
N GLY A 282 -6.54 17.12 5.20
CA GLY A 282 -7.47 18.14 4.73
C GLY A 282 -8.70 17.59 4.02
N PHE A 283 -8.82 16.26 3.88
CA PHE A 283 -9.98 15.63 3.24
C PHE A 283 -11.24 15.69 4.11
N ASP A 284 -11.21 16.34 5.29
CA ASP A 284 -12.37 16.50 6.15
C ASP A 284 -13.38 17.58 5.68
N THR A 285 -13.79 17.51 4.41
CA THR A 285 -14.48 18.58 3.69
C THR A 285 -16.01 18.57 3.91
N HIS A 286 -16.45 18.86 5.12
CA HIS A 286 -17.88 19.06 5.43
C HIS A 286 -18.49 20.32 4.81
N ALA A 287 -17.65 21.29 4.45
CA ALA A 287 -18.04 22.55 3.83
C ALA A 287 -16.94 23.01 2.88
N ASN A 288 -17.27 23.86 1.90
CA ASN A 288 -16.32 24.46 0.96
C ASN A 288 -15.39 23.44 0.27
N GLN A 289 -15.89 22.21 0.05
CA GLN A 289 -15.17 21.19 -0.71
C GLN A 289 -14.84 21.71 -2.10
N VAL A 290 -15.79 22.47 -2.67
CA VAL A 290 -15.63 23.28 -3.88
C VAL A 290 -15.84 24.77 -3.57
N ASP A 291 -15.38 25.65 -4.47
CA ASP A 291 -15.81 27.05 -4.48
C ASP A 291 -17.29 27.12 -4.89
N GLN A 292 -18.08 27.90 -4.15
CA GLN A 292 -19.51 28.10 -4.41
C GLN A 292 -19.82 28.57 -5.85
N ASN A 293 -18.87 29.25 -6.51
CA ASN A 293 -19.03 29.74 -7.88
C ASN A 293 -18.28 28.92 -8.94
N ASP A 294 -17.46 27.96 -8.52
CA ASP A 294 -16.66 27.12 -9.41
C ASP A 294 -16.43 25.73 -8.81
N VAL A 295 -17.21 24.77 -9.30
CA VAL A 295 -17.12 23.36 -8.86
C VAL A 295 -15.78 22.69 -9.23
N LEU A 296 -14.96 23.31 -10.09
CA LEU A 296 -13.63 22.80 -10.48
C LEU A 296 -12.53 23.21 -9.50
N ALA A 297 -12.80 24.20 -8.64
CA ALA A 297 -11.88 24.75 -7.66
C ALA A 297 -12.36 24.46 -6.24
N GLY A 298 -11.48 24.64 -5.24
CA GLY A 298 -11.79 24.45 -3.83
C GLY A 298 -10.82 23.52 -3.12
N ASP A 299 -11.09 23.24 -1.84
CA ASP A 299 -10.17 22.48 -0.99
C ASP A 299 -9.91 21.07 -1.55
N HIS A 300 -10.96 20.39 -2.04
CA HIS A 300 -10.81 19.05 -2.59
C HIS A 300 -10.04 19.03 -3.90
N ALA A 301 -10.31 19.98 -4.81
CA ALA A 301 -9.56 20.12 -6.05
C ALA A 301 -8.05 20.35 -5.79
N ASN A 302 -7.71 21.16 -4.79
CA ASN A 302 -6.33 21.41 -4.39
C ASN A 302 -5.67 20.15 -3.80
N LEU A 303 -6.38 19.41 -2.94
CA LEU A 303 -5.88 18.16 -2.36
C LEU A 303 -5.65 17.08 -3.43
N LEU A 304 -6.56 16.96 -4.40
CA LEU A 304 -6.42 16.04 -5.52
C LEU A 304 -5.30 16.45 -6.48
N SER A 305 -5.09 17.76 -6.72
CA SER A 305 -3.91 18.27 -7.45
C SER A 305 -2.63 17.88 -6.72
N ASN A 306 -2.57 18.12 -5.42
CA ASN A 306 -1.39 17.80 -4.61
C ASN A 306 -1.08 16.30 -4.61
N LEU A 307 -2.10 15.45 -4.46
CA LEU A 307 -1.94 13.99 -4.57
C LEU A 307 -1.41 13.61 -5.96
N SER A 308 -2.02 14.16 -7.01
CA SER A 308 -1.69 13.83 -8.39
C SER A 308 -0.28 14.24 -8.79
N GLU A 309 0.13 15.47 -8.47
CA GLU A 309 1.47 15.99 -8.73
C GLU A 309 2.54 15.24 -7.95
N ALA A 310 2.27 14.95 -6.67
CA ALA A 310 3.23 14.25 -5.81
C ALA A 310 3.51 12.82 -6.30
N VAL A 311 2.46 12.07 -6.67
CA VAL A 311 2.62 10.71 -7.19
C VAL A 311 3.28 10.71 -8.57
N LEU A 312 2.94 11.65 -9.45
CA LEU A 312 3.60 11.81 -10.75
C LEU A 312 5.10 12.07 -10.61
N ALA A 313 5.48 13.07 -9.80
CA ALA A 313 6.88 13.42 -9.58
C ALA A 313 7.66 12.27 -8.95
N PHE A 314 7.06 11.56 -7.98
CA PHE A 314 7.66 10.38 -7.34
C PHE A 314 7.91 9.24 -8.33
N MET A 315 6.92 8.90 -9.16
CA MET A 315 7.06 7.84 -10.16
C MET A 315 8.04 8.22 -11.28
N ASP A 316 8.08 9.49 -11.70
CA ASP A 316 9.10 9.98 -12.65
C ASP A 316 10.51 9.88 -12.04
N ASP A 317 10.69 10.29 -10.78
CA ASP A 317 11.99 10.27 -10.11
C ASP A 317 12.53 8.84 -9.96
N LEU A 318 11.69 7.91 -9.49
CA LEU A 318 12.06 6.51 -9.38
C LEU A 318 12.40 5.89 -10.74
N ARG A 319 11.62 6.18 -11.80
CA ARG A 319 11.89 5.66 -13.15
C ARG A 319 13.21 6.18 -13.71
N LYS A 320 13.48 7.48 -13.60
CA LYS A 320 14.75 8.06 -14.04
C LYS A 320 15.94 7.45 -13.30
N GLN A 321 15.73 7.00 -12.06
CA GLN A 321 16.74 6.31 -11.24
C GLN A 321 16.75 4.79 -11.42
N SER A 322 15.86 4.24 -12.27
CA SER A 322 15.66 2.78 -12.44
C SER A 322 15.31 2.04 -11.14
N LEU A 323 14.57 2.70 -10.24
CA LEU A 323 14.16 2.19 -8.92
C LEU A 323 12.65 1.88 -8.85
N ASP A 324 11.89 2.26 -9.86
CA ASP A 324 10.44 2.09 -9.94
C ASP A 324 9.97 0.64 -9.81
N HIS A 325 10.72 -0.32 -10.36
CA HIS A 325 10.43 -1.75 -10.23
C HIS A 325 10.49 -2.29 -8.78
N ARG A 326 11.13 -1.54 -7.87
CA ARG A 326 11.24 -1.89 -6.44
C ARG A 326 10.12 -1.31 -5.60
N VAL A 327 9.31 -0.40 -6.12
CA VAL A 327 8.34 0.36 -5.34
C VAL A 327 6.92 0.08 -5.81
N ILE A 328 6.05 -0.21 -4.85
CA ILE A 328 4.60 -0.10 -5.04
C ILE A 328 4.06 0.88 -4.00
N GLY A 329 3.13 1.73 -4.43
CA GLY A 329 2.42 2.62 -3.53
C GLY A 329 0.93 2.39 -3.56
N ALA A 330 0.26 2.69 -2.45
CA ALA A 330 -1.19 2.65 -2.36
C ALA A 330 -1.70 3.83 -1.55
N THR A 331 -2.85 4.37 -1.94
CA THR A 331 -3.57 5.35 -1.13
C THR A 331 -4.51 4.65 -0.14
N ARG A 332 -4.94 5.36 0.90
CA ARG A 332 -6.12 4.98 1.70
C ARG A 332 -6.75 6.20 2.35
N SER A 333 -7.98 6.05 2.79
CA SER A 333 -8.75 7.03 3.57
C SER A 333 -9.54 6.25 4.62
N GLU A 334 -9.77 6.80 5.81
CA GLU A 334 -10.44 6.09 6.90
C GLU A 334 -11.91 5.74 6.58
N PHE A 335 -12.50 6.45 5.63
CA PHE A 335 -13.79 6.19 5.00
C PHE A 335 -13.93 7.02 3.71
N GLY A 336 -15.03 6.82 2.98
CA GLY A 336 -15.49 7.70 1.92
C GLY A 336 -16.50 8.75 2.40
N ARG A 337 -17.17 9.39 1.43
CA ARG A 337 -18.15 10.45 1.68
C ARG A 337 -19.56 10.03 1.29
N GLN A 338 -20.55 10.74 1.83
CA GLN A 338 -21.94 10.53 1.45
C GLN A 338 -22.15 10.78 -0.04
N ILE A 339 -23.11 10.06 -0.61
CA ILE A 339 -23.43 10.20 -2.03
C ILE A 339 -24.01 11.59 -2.31
N ALA A 340 -24.96 12.02 -1.48
CA ALA A 340 -25.57 13.33 -1.59
C ALA A 340 -24.67 14.41 -0.96
N SER A 341 -24.57 15.55 -1.63
CA SER A 341 -23.94 16.75 -1.08
C SER A 341 -24.79 17.37 0.02
N ASN A 342 -24.16 18.12 0.92
CA ASN A 342 -24.86 18.98 1.86
C ASN A 342 -25.01 20.42 1.31
N GLY A 343 -25.75 21.26 2.05
CA GLY A 343 -26.01 22.66 1.69
C GLY A 343 -24.82 23.60 1.83
N SER A 344 -23.69 23.12 2.36
CA SER A 344 -22.46 23.88 2.61
C SER A 344 -21.38 23.66 1.54
N PHE A 345 -21.76 23.13 0.37
CA PHE A 345 -20.84 22.80 -0.72
C PHE A 345 -19.79 21.76 -0.29
N GLY A 346 -20.20 20.79 0.52
CA GLY A 346 -19.35 19.66 0.94
C GLY A 346 -20.15 18.39 1.11
N THR A 347 -19.53 17.39 1.74
CA THR A 347 -20.13 16.07 1.99
C THR A 347 -19.86 15.61 3.42
N ASP A 348 -20.84 14.97 4.03
CA ASP A 348 -20.68 14.37 5.35
C ASP A 348 -20.05 12.96 5.27
N HIS A 349 -19.72 12.37 6.42
CA HIS A 349 -19.05 11.07 6.48
C HIS A 349 -19.89 9.96 5.85
N GLY A 350 -19.26 9.17 4.97
CA GLY A 350 -19.86 8.04 4.27
C GLY A 350 -19.09 6.75 4.51
N ASP A 351 -19.18 5.82 3.56
CA ASP A 351 -18.71 4.44 3.73
C ASP A 351 -17.50 4.14 2.84
N ALA A 352 -17.72 3.61 1.64
CA ALA A 352 -16.63 3.19 0.75
C ALA A 352 -16.06 4.34 -0.09
N ALA A 353 -14.81 4.18 -0.52
CA ALA A 353 -14.15 5.05 -1.49
C ALA A 353 -13.24 4.23 -2.42
N PRO A 354 -12.91 4.72 -3.62
CA PRO A 354 -11.92 4.09 -4.46
C PRO A 354 -10.51 4.24 -3.87
N LEU A 355 -9.70 3.22 -4.07
CA LEU A 355 -8.29 3.16 -3.70
C LEU A 355 -7.42 3.18 -4.95
N ILE A 356 -6.29 3.90 -4.92
CA ILE A 356 -5.34 3.96 -6.02
C ILE A 356 -4.08 3.21 -5.62
N VAL A 357 -3.71 2.19 -6.38
CA VAL A 357 -2.41 1.51 -6.31
C VAL A 357 -1.58 1.92 -7.51
N PHE A 358 -0.30 2.22 -7.30
CA PHE A 358 0.60 2.70 -8.33
C PHE A 358 1.96 2.04 -8.25
N GLY A 359 2.61 1.86 -9.41
CA GLY A 359 3.91 1.20 -9.52
C GLY A 359 4.08 0.50 -10.85
N SER A 360 5.31 0.27 -11.30
CA SER A 360 5.58 -0.33 -12.62
C SER A 360 5.17 -1.80 -12.75
N CYS A 361 4.73 -2.42 -11.66
CA CYS A 361 4.32 -3.82 -11.61
C CYS A 361 2.86 -3.99 -11.24
N VAL A 362 2.07 -2.93 -11.25
CA VAL A 362 0.63 -3.09 -10.98
C VAL A 362 -0.06 -3.77 -12.16
N ASN A 363 -1.19 -4.40 -11.90
CA ASN A 363 -2.11 -4.86 -12.92
C ASN A 363 -3.02 -3.68 -13.30
N ALA A 364 -2.58 -2.91 -14.30
CA ALA A 364 -3.22 -1.66 -14.66
C ALA A 364 -4.72 -1.82 -14.98
N GLY A 365 -5.49 -0.80 -14.64
CA GLY A 365 -6.91 -0.73 -14.93
C GLY A 365 -7.77 -0.53 -13.69
N ILE A 366 -9.01 -1.05 -13.73
CA ILE A 366 -10.01 -0.89 -12.68
C ILE A 366 -10.41 -2.28 -12.18
N ILE A 367 -10.35 -2.50 -10.85
CA ILE A 367 -10.82 -3.68 -10.15
C ILE A 367 -12.09 -3.32 -9.38
N GLY A 368 -13.11 -4.17 -9.48
CA GLY A 368 -14.43 -3.90 -8.92
C GLY A 368 -15.35 -3.18 -9.91
N GLU A 369 -16.60 -2.99 -9.50
CA GLU A 369 -17.66 -2.41 -10.33
C GLU A 369 -17.85 -0.92 -9.96
N ASN A 370 -18.34 -0.10 -10.89
CA ASN A 370 -18.76 1.25 -10.52
C ASN A 370 -19.93 1.20 -9.51
N PRO A 371 -19.95 2.10 -8.52
CA PRO A 371 -21.02 2.14 -7.53
C PRO A 371 -22.38 2.34 -8.20
N GLN A 372 -23.36 1.51 -7.86
CA GLN A 372 -24.73 1.67 -8.36
C GLN A 372 -25.51 2.57 -7.41
N ILE A 373 -26.03 3.70 -7.93
CA ILE A 373 -26.60 4.75 -7.09
C ILE A 373 -28.11 4.83 -7.34
N ALA A 374 -28.89 4.59 -6.28
CA ALA A 374 -30.33 4.75 -6.33
C ALA A 374 -30.72 6.24 -6.36
N THR A 375 -31.81 6.55 -7.07
CA THR A 375 -32.36 7.92 -7.14
C THR A 375 -33.00 8.37 -5.83
N ASN A 376 -33.54 7.43 -5.05
CA ASN A 376 -34.13 7.68 -3.74
C ASN A 376 -33.20 7.10 -2.67
N LEU A 377 -32.41 7.97 -2.04
CA LEU A 377 -31.49 7.60 -0.97
C LEU A 377 -32.09 7.94 0.39
N GLU A 378 -31.83 7.08 1.37
CA GLU A 378 -32.03 7.45 2.76
C GLU A 378 -31.03 8.57 3.14
N PRO A 379 -31.39 9.46 4.08
CA PRO A 379 -30.45 10.45 4.59
C PRO A 379 -29.15 9.78 5.05
N GLN A 380 -28.02 10.39 4.74
CA GLN A 380 -26.68 9.91 5.12
C GLN A 380 -26.23 8.60 4.44
N THR A 381 -26.81 8.25 3.29
CA THR A 381 -26.34 7.10 2.51
C THR A 381 -24.92 7.33 1.98
N GLY A 382 -24.00 6.42 2.33
CA GLY A 382 -22.65 6.34 1.77
C GLY A 382 -22.58 5.39 0.57
N VAL A 383 -21.45 5.40 -0.13
CA VAL A 383 -21.20 4.42 -1.20
C VAL A 383 -21.09 3.02 -0.58
N PRO A 384 -21.88 2.03 -1.03
CA PRO A 384 -21.82 0.67 -0.49
C PRO A 384 -20.42 0.06 -0.65
N VAL A 385 -19.97 -0.68 0.36
CA VAL A 385 -18.70 -1.43 0.30
C VAL A 385 -18.90 -2.64 -0.63
N GLN A 386 -18.00 -2.79 -1.60
CA GLN A 386 -17.89 -3.98 -2.44
C GLN A 386 -16.68 -4.82 -2.06
N ILE A 387 -15.56 -4.15 -1.77
CA ILE A 387 -14.27 -4.79 -1.51
C ILE A 387 -13.81 -4.40 -0.11
N ASP A 388 -13.50 -5.40 0.71
CA ASP A 388 -12.91 -5.15 2.01
C ASP A 388 -11.44 -4.71 1.85
N PHE A 389 -11.02 -3.64 2.53
CA PHE A 389 -9.64 -3.15 2.45
C PHE A 389 -8.61 -4.20 2.89
N LYS A 390 -9.00 -5.15 3.74
CA LYS A 390 -8.17 -6.27 4.17
C LYS A 390 -7.77 -7.17 2.99
N ASN A 391 -8.65 -7.32 2.00
CA ASN A 391 -8.38 -8.07 0.76
C ASN A 391 -7.37 -7.33 -0.13
N VAL A 392 -7.44 -6.01 -0.18
CA VAL A 392 -6.47 -5.17 -0.91
C VAL A 392 -5.07 -5.32 -0.33
N PHE A 393 -4.88 -5.02 0.95
CA PHE A 393 -3.55 -5.06 1.56
C PHE A 393 -3.05 -6.50 1.77
N GLY A 394 -3.94 -7.47 2.00
CA GLY A 394 -3.58 -8.88 2.01
C GLY A 394 -3.01 -9.33 0.66
N SER A 395 -3.61 -8.91 -0.45
CA SER A 395 -3.10 -9.21 -1.80
C SER A 395 -1.74 -8.56 -2.06
N ILE A 396 -1.53 -7.32 -1.59
CA ILE A 396 -0.22 -6.66 -1.65
C ILE A 396 0.81 -7.41 -0.79
N LEU A 397 0.47 -7.81 0.44
CA LEU A 397 1.36 -8.61 1.29
C LEU A 397 1.74 -9.94 0.63
N MET A 398 0.77 -10.59 -0.04
CA MET A 398 0.99 -11.84 -0.75
C MET A 398 1.95 -11.68 -1.92
N ASP A 399 1.62 -10.80 -2.86
CA ASP A 399 2.35 -10.71 -4.13
C ASP A 399 3.65 -9.90 -4.01
N TRP A 400 3.64 -8.86 -3.16
CA TRP A 400 4.79 -7.97 -3.00
C TRP A 400 5.78 -8.47 -1.97
N PHE A 401 5.29 -9.03 -0.86
CA PHE A 401 6.14 -9.44 0.25
C PHE A 401 6.26 -10.96 0.42
N GLY A 402 5.56 -11.74 -0.41
CA GLY A 402 5.60 -13.20 -0.38
C GLY A 402 4.95 -13.80 0.87
N ALA A 403 4.07 -13.06 1.55
CA ALA A 403 3.35 -13.56 2.71
C ALA A 403 2.46 -14.75 2.30
N ALA A 404 2.45 -15.81 3.11
CA ALA A 404 1.59 -16.95 2.83
C ALA A 404 0.12 -16.57 3.08
N GLU A 405 -0.80 -17.13 2.28
CA GLU A 405 -2.25 -16.90 2.42
C GLU A 405 -2.75 -17.18 3.84
N ASN A 406 -2.27 -18.27 4.47
CA ASN A 406 -2.62 -18.61 5.84
C ASN A 406 -2.19 -17.53 6.86
N ASP A 407 -1.05 -16.87 6.62
CA ASP A 407 -0.57 -15.79 7.47
C ASP A 407 -1.45 -14.55 7.32
N ILE A 408 -1.90 -14.25 6.09
CA ILE A 408 -2.82 -13.14 5.79
C ILE A 408 -4.19 -13.38 6.42
N GLN A 409 -4.75 -14.58 6.29
CA GLN A 409 -6.02 -14.95 6.93
C GLN A 409 -5.93 -14.83 8.45
N SER A 410 -4.81 -15.27 9.05
CA SER A 410 -4.56 -15.13 10.48
C SER A 410 -4.35 -13.66 10.90
N LEU A 411 -3.72 -12.86 10.05
CA LEU A 411 -3.42 -11.45 10.30
C LEU A 411 -4.69 -10.61 10.43
N PHE A 412 -5.68 -10.88 9.58
CA PHE A 412 -6.91 -10.11 9.45
C PHE A 412 -8.14 -10.78 10.09
N ALA A 413 -8.04 -12.07 10.46
CA ALA A 413 -9.17 -12.87 10.94
C ALA A 413 -10.42 -12.73 10.05
N HIS A 414 -10.19 -12.78 8.73
CA HIS A 414 -11.16 -12.48 7.68
C HIS A 414 -11.09 -13.53 6.57
N ASP A 415 -12.22 -13.77 5.91
CA ASP A 415 -12.30 -14.60 4.70
C ASP A 415 -11.60 -13.85 3.55
N PHE A 416 -10.31 -14.15 3.36
CA PHE A 416 -9.47 -13.45 2.40
C PHE A 416 -9.90 -13.74 0.96
N GLU A 417 -10.22 -12.68 0.22
CA GLU A 417 -10.43 -12.71 -1.22
C GLU A 417 -9.21 -12.09 -1.93
N TYR A 418 -8.55 -12.88 -2.77
CA TYR A 418 -7.39 -12.40 -3.53
C TYR A 418 -7.82 -11.46 -4.66
N LEU A 419 -7.14 -10.31 -4.75
CA LEU A 419 -7.28 -9.34 -5.84
C LEU A 419 -6.00 -9.33 -6.69
N PRO A 420 -6.09 -9.45 -8.03
CA PRO A 420 -4.92 -9.45 -8.91
C PRO A 420 -4.38 -8.02 -9.10
N ILE A 421 -3.81 -7.42 -8.06
CA ILE A 421 -3.34 -6.03 -8.04
C ILE A 421 -1.94 -5.91 -8.65
N ILE A 422 -1.10 -6.93 -8.51
CA ILE A 422 0.31 -6.90 -8.92
C ILE A 422 0.51 -7.93 -10.03
N THR A 423 1.05 -7.49 -11.16
CA THR A 423 1.62 -8.40 -12.16
C THR A 423 3.11 -8.55 -11.86
N ALA A 424 3.62 -9.78 -11.89
CA ALA A 424 5.01 -10.04 -11.49
C ALA A 424 6.00 -9.05 -12.16
N CYS A 425 6.78 -8.30 -11.35
CA CYS A 425 7.84 -7.37 -11.81
C CYS A 425 8.97 -8.01 -12.61
N ASN A 426 8.88 -9.29 -12.92
CA ASN A 426 9.96 -10.01 -13.54
C ASN A 426 10.02 -9.63 -15.01
N THR A 427 11.08 -8.90 -15.37
CA THR A 427 11.83 -9.29 -16.57
C THR A 427 11.93 -10.81 -16.57
N THR A 428 11.50 -11.43 -17.64
CA THR A 428 11.47 -12.89 -17.79
C THR A 428 12.88 -13.44 -17.60
N THR A 429 13.26 -13.83 -16.38
CA THR A 429 14.54 -14.48 -16.08
C THR A 429 14.39 -15.96 -15.77
N ALA A 430 13.20 -16.51 -16.00
CA ALA A 430 13.00 -17.93 -16.20
C ALA A 430 12.21 -18.15 -17.49
N VAL A 431 12.92 -18.51 -18.57
CA VAL A 431 12.32 -19.45 -19.51
C VAL A 431 12.34 -20.79 -18.78
N ASP A 432 11.33 -21.06 -17.97
CA ASP A 432 10.95 -22.44 -17.78
C ASP A 432 10.45 -22.90 -19.16
N GLN A 433 11.37 -23.46 -19.95
CA GLN A 433 10.94 -24.43 -20.94
C GLN A 433 10.32 -25.56 -20.13
N PHE A 434 9.02 -25.50 -19.92
CA PHE A 434 8.23 -26.66 -19.58
C PHE A 434 8.36 -27.63 -20.76
N SER A 435 9.44 -28.41 -20.77
CA SER A 435 9.75 -29.43 -21.77
C SER A 435 8.63 -30.49 -21.87
N ASN A 436 7.69 -30.50 -20.91
CA ASN A 436 6.56 -31.43 -20.85
C ASN A 436 5.17 -30.76 -20.87
N PHE A 437 5.04 -29.43 -21.07
CA PHE A 437 3.73 -28.84 -21.28
C PHE A 437 3.32 -28.96 -22.75
N LYS A 438 2.67 -30.08 -23.09
CA LYS A 438 2.04 -30.25 -24.41
C LYS A 438 0.69 -29.55 -24.40
N ILE A 439 0.57 -28.46 -25.14
CA ILE A 439 -0.73 -27.90 -25.51
C ILE A 439 -1.42 -28.93 -26.41
N TYR A 440 -2.38 -29.68 -25.86
CA TYR A 440 -3.20 -30.56 -26.66
C TYR A 440 -4.11 -29.68 -27.52
N GLN A 441 -3.84 -29.66 -28.83
CA GLN A 441 -4.70 -29.10 -29.87
C GLN A 441 -4.76 -27.57 -29.98
N PHE A 442 -3.61 -26.87 -30.00
CA PHE A 442 -3.61 -25.48 -30.49
C PHE A 442 -4.02 -25.45 -31.98
N LYS A 443 -5.25 -24.98 -32.25
CA LYS A 443 -5.82 -24.90 -33.61
C LYS A 443 -6.25 -23.47 -33.91
N PRO A 444 -5.34 -22.61 -34.40
CA PRO A 444 -5.68 -21.27 -34.84
C PRO A 444 -6.58 -21.31 -36.08
N TYR A 445 -7.73 -20.65 -36.04
CA TYR A 445 -8.61 -20.48 -37.21
C TYR A 445 -9.22 -19.07 -37.26
N PRO A 446 -9.23 -18.38 -38.42
CA PRO A 446 -8.55 -18.75 -39.67
C PRO A 446 -7.03 -18.68 -39.56
N ASN A 447 -6.31 -19.36 -40.45
CA ASN A 447 -4.85 -19.26 -40.59
C ASN A 447 -4.49 -19.31 -42.09
N PRO A 448 -3.94 -18.23 -42.69
CA PRO A 448 -3.56 -16.96 -42.06
C PRO A 448 -4.76 -16.13 -41.58
N PHE A 449 -4.53 -15.21 -40.65
CA PHE A 449 -5.51 -14.25 -40.12
C PHE A 449 -4.91 -12.83 -40.12
N PHE A 450 -5.78 -11.82 -40.16
CA PHE A 450 -5.38 -10.41 -40.21
C PHE A 450 -5.95 -9.58 -39.04
N GLU A 451 -7.19 -9.82 -38.61
CA GLU A 451 -7.84 -9.03 -37.54
C GLU A 451 -8.37 -9.86 -36.36
N ARG A 452 -8.72 -11.13 -36.58
CA ARG A 452 -9.24 -12.02 -35.54
C ARG A 452 -8.75 -13.44 -35.73
N ILE A 453 -8.48 -14.11 -34.62
CA ILE A 453 -8.15 -15.53 -34.55
C ILE A 453 -9.00 -16.18 -33.46
N ASN A 454 -9.52 -17.36 -33.74
CA ASN A 454 -10.07 -18.26 -32.73
C ASN A 454 -9.00 -19.28 -32.39
N ALA A 455 -8.56 -19.28 -31.12
CA ALA A 455 -7.66 -20.29 -30.57
C ALA A 455 -8.43 -21.15 -29.56
N SER A 456 -8.29 -22.47 -29.68
CA SER A 456 -8.82 -23.43 -28.72
C SER A 456 -7.67 -24.29 -28.20
N PHE A 457 -7.69 -24.64 -26.91
CA PHE A 457 -6.72 -25.53 -26.27
C PHE A 457 -7.33 -26.18 -25.02
N SER A 458 -6.70 -27.24 -24.52
CA SER A 458 -7.09 -27.92 -23.28
C SER A 458 -5.92 -27.97 -22.30
N SER A 459 -6.19 -27.68 -21.01
CA SER A 459 -5.20 -27.71 -19.92
C SER A 459 -5.74 -28.52 -18.73
N PRO A 460 -4.91 -29.35 -18.07
CA PRO A 460 -5.30 -30.06 -16.85
C PRO A 460 -5.23 -29.20 -15.57
N GLY A 461 -4.75 -27.95 -15.64
CA GLY A 461 -4.63 -27.04 -14.49
C GLY A 461 -5.91 -26.25 -14.17
N LYS A 462 -6.06 -25.78 -12.92
CA LYS A 462 -7.24 -24.99 -12.45
C LYS A 462 -7.27 -23.53 -12.94
N HIS A 463 -6.12 -22.94 -13.26
CA HIS A 463 -6.02 -21.58 -13.77
C HIS A 463 -5.13 -21.53 -15.01
N ILE A 464 -5.56 -20.77 -16.02
CA ILE A 464 -4.80 -20.52 -17.24
C ILE A 464 -4.77 -19.00 -17.46
N ARG A 465 -3.59 -18.43 -17.67
CA ARG A 465 -3.40 -17.08 -18.20
C ARG A 465 -3.04 -17.17 -19.67
N LEU A 466 -3.74 -16.41 -20.50
CA LEU A 466 -3.41 -16.22 -21.92
C LEU A 466 -2.89 -14.79 -22.07
N SER A 467 -1.71 -14.65 -22.65
CA SER A 467 -1.14 -13.37 -23.07
C SER A 467 -0.92 -13.46 -24.58
N LEU A 468 -1.53 -12.55 -25.33
CA LEU A 468 -1.45 -12.47 -26.80
C LEU A 468 -0.53 -11.33 -27.22
#